data_AF-A0A9N9DUZ0-F1
#
_entry.id   AF-A0A9N9DUZ0-F1
#
_cell.length_a   1.000
_cell.length_b   1.000
_cell.length_c   1.000
_cell.angle_alpha   90.00
_cell.angle_beta   90.00
_cell.angle_gamma   90.00
#
_symmetry.space_group_name_H-M   'P 1'
#
loop_
_entity.id
_entity.type
_entity.pdbx_description
1 polymer ?
#
loop_
_entity_poly.entity_id
_entity_poly.type
_entity_poly.pdbx_seq_one_letter_code
_entity_poly.pdbx_strand_id
1 'polypeptide(L)'
;MLDNYGHRTAHADPSDIVQVSGLTTEPELGDKFLVVNSEDVQQNIKKTLANYQEKKSLSPFSLTEKNINLILLADSQNALEALQDLVKKKSTPHLNLTIVYTAIRNLNNFIISFAKVTHSIILTFGGQFSQGQITTLKENNLPFYGSKIIYEMEEELEKIIKSQQTTQEVEKIVGVAQVKEIFYYSKIGNIAGCQVISGNISRNNFVRVFHQEKEVFTGNIRSLQSNKVDIKAAASGKECGIVLKGFNDFQPRKRIFVNSEQDVVRFVNNLAAENIVENKEARLVQAAFNFDELKVSSVFTPLSRVVFLNKDTTWEEVQKIHTRHFFTRYPILDQKKVPTKNTRRSPSTEQVVGVFNIEDKLDKVLAKLRTANCRLAFVCEGKKFLGVITLQDILGALVGKIKDERDRLLPALIDYSDKK
;
A
#
# COMPACT_ATOMS: atom_id res chain seq x y z
N MET A 1 -17.29 -7.10 -47.30
CA MET A 1 -17.89 -7.28 -45.97
C MET A 1 -19.03 -8.30 -46.09
N LEU A 2 -19.49 -8.87 -44.99
CA LEU A 2 -20.71 -9.69 -44.96
C LEU A 2 -21.76 -9.00 -44.08
N ASP A 3 -23.03 -9.07 -44.47
CA ASP A 3 -24.14 -8.59 -43.64
C ASP A 3 -24.52 -9.60 -42.54
N ASN A 4 -25.51 -9.25 -41.73
CA ASN A 4 -26.05 -10.10 -40.65
C ASN A 4 -26.72 -11.39 -41.13
N TYR A 5 -27.00 -11.53 -42.43
CA TYR A 5 -27.55 -12.74 -43.05
C TYR A 5 -26.48 -13.59 -43.75
N GLY A 6 -25.22 -13.13 -43.74
CA GLY A 6 -24.10 -13.81 -44.38
C GLY A 6 -23.97 -13.54 -45.88
N HIS A 7 -24.68 -12.54 -46.43
CA HIS A 7 -24.53 -12.12 -47.81
C HIS A 7 -23.40 -11.09 -47.96
N ARG A 8 -22.74 -11.10 -49.13
CA ARG A 8 -21.68 -10.14 -49.43
C ARG A 8 -22.27 -8.76 -49.67
N THR A 9 -21.79 -7.77 -48.91
CA THR A 9 -22.14 -6.36 -49.11
C THR A 9 -20.89 -5.50 -49.38
N ALA A 10 -21.08 -4.50 -50.24
CA ALA A 10 -20.06 -3.54 -50.66
C ALA A 10 -20.10 -2.23 -49.84
N HIS A 11 -21.23 -1.89 -49.23
CA HIS A 11 -21.43 -0.70 -48.40
C HIS A 11 -22.17 -1.07 -47.11
N ALA A 12 -22.04 -0.23 -46.10
CA ALA A 12 -22.72 -0.37 -44.81
C ALA A 12 -23.18 1.02 -44.35
N ASP A 13 -24.47 1.17 -44.07
CA ASP A 13 -25.07 2.42 -43.64
C ASP A 13 -25.05 2.56 -42.10
N PRO A 14 -25.29 3.76 -41.55
CA PRO A 14 -25.34 3.95 -40.11
C PRO A 14 -26.38 3.03 -39.44
N SER A 15 -25.93 2.24 -38.47
CA SER A 15 -26.69 1.20 -37.73
C SER A 15 -26.67 -0.21 -38.34
N ASP A 16 -26.01 -0.41 -39.48
CA ASP A 16 -25.82 -1.75 -40.03
C ASP A 16 -24.78 -2.56 -39.26
N ILE A 17 -25.04 -3.86 -39.12
CA ILE A 17 -24.11 -4.82 -38.53
C ILE A 17 -23.42 -5.56 -39.67
N VAL A 18 -22.11 -5.40 -39.77
CA VAL A 18 -21.30 -6.05 -40.82
C VAL A 18 -20.10 -6.78 -40.24
N GLN A 19 -19.82 -7.95 -40.79
CA GLN A 19 -18.57 -8.67 -40.54
C GLN A 19 -17.50 -8.13 -41.51
N VAL A 20 -16.46 -7.54 -40.93
CA VAL A 20 -15.28 -7.04 -41.65
C VAL A 20 -14.17 -8.07 -41.53
N SER A 21 -13.55 -8.42 -42.65
CA SER A 21 -12.42 -9.34 -42.73
C SER A 21 -11.23 -8.66 -43.42
N GLY A 22 -10.01 -9.11 -43.10
CA GLY A 22 -8.77 -8.54 -43.67
C GLY A 22 -8.03 -7.52 -42.80
N LEU A 23 -8.37 -7.41 -41.51
CA LEU A 23 -7.61 -6.58 -40.56
C LEU A 23 -6.26 -7.23 -40.25
N THR A 24 -5.20 -6.42 -40.13
CA THR A 24 -3.84 -6.89 -39.80
C THR A 24 -3.70 -7.35 -38.35
N THR A 25 -4.54 -6.82 -37.47
CA THR A 25 -4.57 -7.09 -36.03
C THR A 25 -6.00 -7.33 -35.60
N GLU A 26 -6.19 -8.23 -34.64
CA GLU A 26 -7.50 -8.49 -34.04
C GLU A 26 -7.94 -7.29 -33.19
N PRO A 27 -9.12 -6.69 -33.45
CA PRO A 27 -9.62 -5.56 -32.67
C PRO A 27 -10.23 -6.00 -31.33
N GLU A 28 -10.20 -5.13 -30.31
CA GLU A 28 -10.84 -5.39 -29.01
C GLU A 28 -12.34 -5.03 -29.04
N LEU A 29 -13.12 -5.65 -28.15
CA LEU A 29 -14.54 -5.35 -28.02
C LEU A 29 -14.75 -3.90 -27.58
N GLY A 30 -15.54 -3.15 -28.35
CA GLY A 30 -15.80 -1.73 -28.10
C GLY A 30 -14.81 -0.77 -28.74
N ASP A 31 -13.82 -1.28 -29.49
CA ASP A 31 -12.91 -0.46 -30.27
C ASP A 31 -13.66 0.38 -31.30
N LYS A 32 -13.18 1.61 -31.47
CA LYS A 32 -13.70 2.54 -32.48
C LYS A 32 -12.87 2.44 -33.73
N PHE A 33 -13.51 2.10 -34.84
CA PHE A 33 -12.88 2.12 -36.15
C PHE A 33 -12.82 3.55 -36.69
N LEU A 34 -11.64 3.93 -37.16
CA LEU A 34 -11.37 5.20 -37.83
C LEU A 34 -10.94 4.90 -39.27
N VAL A 35 -11.67 5.46 -40.23
CA VAL A 35 -11.30 5.39 -41.64
C VAL A 35 -10.30 6.51 -41.91
N VAL A 36 -9.17 6.16 -42.51
CA VAL A 36 -8.12 7.11 -42.89
C VAL A 36 -7.82 6.97 -44.37
N ASN A 37 -7.54 8.09 -45.02
CA ASN A 37 -7.42 8.15 -46.49
C ASN A 37 -6.00 7.78 -46.99
N SER A 38 -5.03 7.57 -46.09
CA SER A 38 -3.63 7.26 -46.44
C SER A 38 -2.98 6.34 -45.42
N GLU A 39 -2.16 5.40 -45.89
CA GLU A 39 -1.41 4.45 -45.08
C GLU A 39 -0.37 5.14 -44.18
N ASP A 40 0.22 6.26 -44.62
CA ASP A 40 1.20 7.01 -43.84
C ASP A 40 0.58 7.61 -42.56
N VAL A 41 -0.65 8.10 -42.69
CA VAL A 41 -1.43 8.64 -41.56
C VAL A 41 -1.82 7.50 -40.61
N GLN A 42 -2.19 6.34 -41.14
CA GLN A 42 -2.49 5.15 -40.35
C GLN A 42 -1.28 4.70 -39.51
N GLN A 43 -0.09 4.67 -40.12
CA GLN A 43 1.13 4.27 -39.42
C GLN A 43 1.52 5.27 -38.32
N ASN A 44 1.39 6.57 -38.58
CA ASN A 44 1.68 7.60 -37.57
C ASN A 44 0.71 7.54 -36.39
N ILE A 45 -0.59 7.31 -36.64
CA ILE A 45 -1.59 7.13 -35.58
C ILE A 45 -1.29 5.86 -34.76
N LYS A 46 -1.00 4.73 -35.42
CA LYS A 46 -0.63 3.47 -34.75
C LYS A 46 0.61 3.63 -33.86
N LYS A 47 1.68 4.26 -34.36
CA LYS A 47 2.89 4.55 -33.57
C LYS A 47 2.59 5.43 -32.36
N THR A 48 1.76 6.45 -32.54
CA THR A 48 1.36 7.34 -31.45
C THR A 48 0.54 6.62 -30.38
N LEU A 49 -0.41 5.76 -30.79
CA LEU A 49 -1.24 4.97 -29.88
C LEU A 49 -0.43 3.89 -29.14
N ALA A 50 0.48 3.19 -29.82
CA ALA A 50 1.37 2.21 -29.20
C ALA A 50 2.27 2.86 -28.13
N ASN A 51 2.87 4.02 -28.43
CA ASN A 51 3.65 4.80 -27.48
C ASN A 51 2.82 5.28 -26.27
N TYR A 52 1.51 5.47 -26.46
CA TYR A 52 0.58 5.81 -25.38
C TYR A 52 0.20 4.60 -24.51
N GLN A 53 0.08 3.41 -25.10
CA GLN A 53 -0.25 2.17 -24.39
C GLN A 53 0.95 1.59 -23.62
N GLU A 54 2.17 1.64 -24.18
CA GLU A 54 3.40 1.23 -23.47
C GLU A 54 3.62 2.04 -22.19
N LYS A 55 3.30 3.34 -22.22
CA LYS A 55 3.35 4.22 -21.03
C LYS A 55 2.26 3.93 -20.01
N LYS A 56 1.20 3.22 -20.37
CA LYS A 56 0.05 2.91 -19.51
C LYS A 56 0.15 1.52 -18.86
N SER A 57 0.94 0.61 -19.45
CA SER A 57 1.12 -0.77 -18.97
C SER A 57 2.26 -0.94 -17.95
N LEU A 58 3.12 0.07 -17.79
CA LEU A 58 4.19 0.07 -16.81
C LEU A 58 3.80 0.92 -15.59
N SER A 59 3.02 0.34 -14.68
CA SER A 59 2.85 0.94 -13.35
C SER A 59 4.15 0.83 -12.55
N PRO A 60 4.57 1.87 -11.80
CA PRO A 60 5.79 1.81 -10.99
C PRO A 60 5.65 0.70 -9.95
N PHE A 61 6.50 -0.31 -10.10
CA PHE A 61 6.59 -1.48 -9.24
C PHE A 61 7.07 -1.05 -7.85
N SER A 62 6.31 -1.34 -6.80
CA SER A 62 6.68 -1.09 -5.40
C SER A 62 6.96 -2.43 -4.72
N LEU A 63 8.24 -2.76 -4.59
CA LEU A 63 8.76 -3.89 -3.82
C LEU A 63 8.60 -3.63 -2.32
N THR A 64 7.37 -3.53 -1.82
CA THR A 64 7.10 -3.48 -0.38
C THR A 64 6.67 -4.86 0.10
N GLU A 65 7.26 -5.36 1.19
CA GLU A 65 7.10 -6.71 1.77
C GLU A 65 5.66 -7.13 2.12
N LYS A 66 4.65 -6.27 1.94
CA LYS A 66 3.23 -6.52 2.25
C LYS A 66 2.32 -6.68 1.02
N ASN A 67 2.87 -6.65 -0.19
CA ASN A 67 2.07 -6.82 -1.41
C ASN A 67 2.21 -8.24 -1.94
N ILE A 68 1.08 -8.91 -2.19
CA ILE A 68 1.09 -10.17 -2.94
C ILE A 68 1.06 -9.80 -4.42
N ASN A 69 2.18 -10.05 -5.08
CA ASN A 69 2.32 -9.83 -6.51
C ASN A 69 1.73 -11.00 -7.28
N LEU A 70 0.83 -10.71 -8.22
CA LEU A 70 0.10 -11.69 -9.01
C LEU A 70 0.35 -11.47 -10.50
N ILE A 71 0.60 -12.57 -11.22
CA ILE A 71 0.57 -12.64 -12.67
C ILE A 71 -0.65 -13.44 -13.09
N LEU A 72 -1.49 -12.87 -13.95
CA LEU A 72 -2.75 -13.47 -14.38
C LEU A 72 -2.66 -13.96 -15.82
N LEU A 73 -2.93 -15.24 -16.03
CA LEU A 73 -3.02 -15.89 -17.34
C LEU A 73 -4.43 -16.41 -17.56
N ALA A 74 -4.97 -16.24 -18.76
CA ALA A 74 -6.28 -16.79 -19.09
C ALA A 74 -6.38 -17.23 -20.56
N ASP A 75 -7.32 -18.12 -20.85
CA ASP A 75 -7.54 -18.63 -22.21
C ASP A 75 -8.27 -17.65 -23.13
N SER A 76 -9.08 -16.76 -22.54
CA SER A 76 -9.84 -15.74 -23.26
C SER A 76 -9.84 -14.43 -22.48
N GLN A 77 -10.12 -13.32 -23.17
CA GLN A 77 -10.19 -12.00 -22.54
C GLN A 77 -11.29 -11.94 -21.47
N ASN A 78 -12.45 -12.55 -21.73
CA ASN A 78 -13.55 -12.62 -20.76
C ASN A 78 -13.14 -13.36 -19.47
N ALA A 79 -12.36 -14.43 -19.63
CA ALA A 79 -11.81 -15.18 -18.52
C ALA A 79 -10.78 -14.35 -17.72
N LEU A 80 -9.96 -13.56 -18.41
CA LEU A 80 -9.00 -12.65 -17.78
C LEU A 80 -9.69 -11.56 -16.96
N GLU A 81 -10.72 -10.92 -17.51
CA GLU A 81 -11.51 -9.89 -16.82
C GLU A 81 -12.21 -10.44 -15.58
N ALA A 82 -12.83 -11.62 -15.69
CA ALA A 82 -13.45 -12.29 -14.55
C ALA A 82 -12.43 -12.57 -13.43
N LEU A 83 -11.22 -12.98 -13.79
CA LEU A 83 -10.14 -13.23 -12.83
C LEU A 83 -9.64 -11.92 -12.18
N GLN A 84 -9.50 -10.85 -12.96
CA GLN A 84 -9.11 -9.53 -12.45
C GLN A 84 -10.14 -8.99 -11.45
N ASP A 85 -11.43 -9.13 -11.75
CA ASP A 85 -12.50 -8.66 -10.86
C ASP A 85 -12.59 -9.49 -9.58
N LEU A 86 -12.32 -10.79 -9.65
CA LEU A 86 -12.18 -11.66 -8.48
C LEU A 86 -11.03 -11.17 -7.57
N VAL A 87 -9.85 -10.91 -8.15
CA VAL A 87 -8.69 -10.39 -7.40
C VAL A 87 -9.00 -9.04 -6.76
N LYS A 88 -9.64 -8.12 -7.48
CA LYS A 88 -10.05 -6.81 -6.94
C LYS A 88 -11.04 -6.95 -5.79
N LYS A 89 -12.02 -7.85 -5.90
CA LYS A 89 -13.05 -8.08 -4.87
C LYS A 89 -12.46 -8.65 -3.57
N LYS A 90 -11.41 -9.47 -3.68
CA LYS A 90 -10.71 -10.09 -2.53
C LYS A 90 -9.58 -9.23 -1.97
N SER A 91 -9.17 -8.17 -2.68
CA SER A 91 -8.20 -7.21 -2.16
C SER A 91 -8.80 -6.46 -0.96
N THR A 92 -8.10 -6.47 0.17
CA THR A 92 -8.56 -5.84 1.42
C THR A 92 -7.59 -4.73 1.82
N PRO A 93 -8.01 -3.76 2.64
CA PRO A 93 -7.14 -2.66 3.08
C PRO A 93 -5.87 -3.12 3.82
N HIS A 94 -5.91 -4.32 4.40
CA HIS A 94 -4.80 -4.92 5.15
C HIS A 94 -3.89 -5.80 4.30
N LEU A 95 -4.31 -6.17 3.09
CA LEU A 95 -3.57 -7.06 2.19
C LEU A 95 -3.77 -6.64 0.74
N ASN A 96 -2.74 -6.02 0.18
CA ASN A 96 -2.75 -5.48 -1.16
C ASN A 96 -2.39 -6.57 -2.18
N LEU A 97 -3.38 -7.04 -2.92
CA LEU A 97 -3.16 -7.86 -4.11
C LEU A 97 -2.80 -6.93 -5.27
N THR A 98 -1.59 -7.08 -5.81
CA THR A 98 -1.11 -6.26 -6.93
C THR A 98 -0.96 -7.13 -8.17
N ILE A 99 -1.71 -6.79 -9.21
CA ILE A 99 -1.59 -7.45 -10.52
C ILE A 99 -0.43 -6.81 -11.26
N VAL A 100 0.66 -7.56 -11.44
CA VAL A 100 1.91 -7.05 -12.03
C VAL A 100 1.92 -7.23 -13.54
N TYR A 101 1.30 -8.31 -14.02
CA TYR A 101 1.23 -8.62 -15.45
C TYR A 101 0.02 -9.48 -15.75
N THR A 102 -0.62 -9.24 -16.89
CA THR A 102 -1.75 -10.02 -17.39
C THR A 102 -1.50 -10.43 -18.83
N ALA A 103 -1.79 -11.67 -19.19
CA ALA A 103 -1.70 -12.12 -20.57
C ALA A 103 -2.77 -13.16 -20.92
N ILE A 104 -3.10 -13.22 -22.21
CA ILE A 104 -3.93 -14.25 -22.80
C ILE A 104 -2.99 -15.34 -23.35
N ARG A 105 -3.29 -16.62 -23.12
CA ARG A 105 -2.50 -17.82 -23.54
C ARG A 105 -1.19 -18.09 -22.77
N ASN A 106 -0.50 -19.14 -23.24
CA ASN A 106 0.51 -19.96 -22.57
C ASN A 106 1.70 -19.21 -21.97
N LEU A 107 2.15 -19.77 -20.84
CA LEU A 107 3.35 -19.38 -20.11
C LEU A 107 4.62 -19.43 -20.98
N ASN A 108 5.31 -18.29 -21.08
CA ASN A 108 6.55 -18.08 -21.82
C ASN A 108 7.74 -17.85 -20.88
N ASN A 109 8.97 -18.05 -21.38
CA ASN A 109 10.21 -17.82 -20.61
C ASN A 109 10.33 -16.41 -20.03
N PHE A 110 9.78 -15.42 -20.73
CA PHE A 110 9.69 -14.05 -20.24
C PHE A 110 8.87 -13.97 -18.94
N ILE A 111 7.70 -14.61 -18.90
CA ILE A 111 6.82 -14.60 -17.72
C ILE A 111 7.49 -15.30 -16.53
N ILE A 112 8.18 -16.40 -16.77
CA ILE A 112 8.95 -17.12 -15.73
C ILE A 112 10.05 -16.21 -15.14
N SER A 113 10.83 -15.58 -16.02
CA SER A 113 11.91 -14.68 -15.61
C SER A 113 11.38 -13.46 -14.86
N PHE A 114 10.27 -12.90 -15.35
CA PHE A 114 9.60 -11.76 -14.75
C PHE A 114 9.01 -12.12 -13.37
N ALA A 115 8.34 -13.27 -13.24
CA ALA A 115 7.82 -13.78 -11.97
C ALA A 115 8.92 -13.95 -10.92
N LYS A 116 10.10 -14.41 -11.35
CA LYS A 116 11.27 -14.60 -10.47
C LYS A 116 11.82 -13.28 -9.94
N VAL A 117 11.95 -12.27 -10.80
CA VAL A 117 12.44 -10.94 -10.42
C VAL A 117 11.43 -10.21 -9.52
N THR A 118 10.14 -10.41 -9.78
CA THR A 118 9.05 -9.69 -9.08
C THR A 118 8.49 -10.44 -7.87
N HIS A 119 9.00 -11.65 -7.59
CA HIS A 119 8.45 -12.58 -6.59
C HIS A 119 6.93 -12.77 -6.73
N SER A 120 6.45 -12.88 -7.97
CA SER A 120 5.02 -12.98 -8.27
C SER A 120 4.52 -14.42 -8.26
N ILE A 121 3.29 -14.60 -7.81
CA ILE A 121 2.52 -15.85 -7.92
C ILE A 121 1.80 -15.88 -9.27
N ILE A 122 1.88 -17.01 -9.97
CA ILE A 122 1.25 -17.17 -11.29
C ILE A 122 -0.11 -17.84 -11.14
N LEU A 123 -1.18 -17.19 -11.62
CA LEU A 123 -2.54 -17.71 -11.64
C LEU A 123 -2.98 -17.95 -13.09
N THR A 124 -3.51 -19.14 -13.40
CA THR A 124 -4.07 -19.46 -14.72
C THR A 124 -5.55 -19.85 -14.64
N PHE A 125 -6.39 -19.28 -15.51
CA PHE A 125 -7.82 -19.58 -15.59
C PHE A 125 -8.23 -20.10 -16.97
N GLY A 126 -8.81 -21.31 -17.00
CA GLY A 126 -9.14 -22.05 -18.23
C GLY A 126 -7.98 -22.89 -18.76
N GLY A 127 -6.76 -22.34 -18.72
CA GLY A 127 -5.56 -22.97 -19.26
C GLY A 127 -4.86 -23.92 -18.30
N GLN A 128 -4.27 -24.99 -18.85
CA GLN A 128 -3.43 -25.93 -18.11
C GLN A 128 -1.96 -25.76 -18.47
N PHE A 129 -1.08 -25.82 -17.47
CA PHE A 129 0.36 -25.89 -17.72
C PHE A 129 0.74 -27.24 -18.32
N SER A 130 1.58 -27.23 -19.34
CA SER A 130 2.17 -28.46 -19.87
C SER A 130 3.15 -29.06 -18.85
N GLN A 131 3.44 -30.36 -18.95
CA GLN A 131 4.40 -31.02 -18.05
C GLN A 131 5.78 -30.34 -18.08
N GLY A 132 6.24 -29.90 -19.25
CA GLY A 132 7.50 -29.15 -19.36
C GLY A 132 7.47 -27.83 -18.59
N GLN A 133 6.36 -27.07 -18.67
CA GLN A 133 6.20 -25.81 -17.94
C GLN A 133 6.15 -26.03 -16.42
N ILE A 134 5.47 -27.08 -15.96
CA ILE A 134 5.40 -27.41 -14.53
C ILE A 134 6.80 -27.72 -13.98
N THR A 135 7.60 -28.49 -14.72
CA THR A 135 8.99 -28.79 -14.33
C THR A 135 9.80 -27.50 -14.21
N THR A 136 9.75 -26.62 -15.22
CA THR A 136 10.49 -25.35 -15.21
C THR A 136 10.05 -24.42 -14.07
N LEU A 137 8.75 -24.37 -13.75
CA LEU A 137 8.23 -23.57 -12.63
C LEU A 137 8.73 -24.09 -11.28
N LYS A 138 8.75 -25.42 -11.09
CA LYS A 138 9.27 -26.08 -9.88
C LYS A 138 10.77 -25.87 -9.73
N GLU A 139 11.55 -26.02 -10.80
CA GLU A 139 12.99 -25.76 -10.80
C GLU A 139 13.34 -24.33 -10.40
N ASN A 140 12.47 -23.37 -10.74
CA ASN A 140 12.64 -21.97 -10.39
C ASN A 140 11.99 -21.55 -9.06
N ASN A 141 11.42 -22.51 -8.30
CA ASN A 141 10.71 -22.27 -7.04
C ASN A 141 9.58 -21.23 -7.16
N LEU A 142 8.88 -21.20 -8.30
CA LEU A 142 7.79 -20.25 -8.53
C LEU A 142 6.44 -20.86 -8.11
N PRO A 143 5.68 -20.22 -7.22
CA PRO A 143 4.33 -20.66 -6.88
C PRO A 143 3.38 -20.42 -8.06
N PHE A 144 2.65 -21.47 -8.45
CA PHE A 144 1.68 -21.43 -9.54
C PHE A 144 0.39 -22.14 -9.15
N TYR A 145 -0.74 -21.59 -9.58
CA TYR A 145 -2.07 -22.14 -9.34
C TYR A 145 -2.91 -22.04 -10.61
N GLY A 146 -3.75 -23.03 -10.85
CA GLY A 146 -4.58 -23.06 -12.05
C GLY A 146 -5.82 -23.89 -11.90
N SER A 147 -6.95 -23.37 -12.35
CA SER A 147 -8.22 -24.09 -12.45
C SER A 147 -9.02 -23.65 -13.68
N LYS A 148 -9.95 -24.52 -14.09
CA LYS A 148 -10.95 -24.25 -15.12
C LYS A 148 -12.24 -23.65 -14.56
N ILE A 149 -12.42 -23.68 -13.23
CA ILE A 149 -13.63 -23.26 -12.55
C ILE A 149 -13.32 -22.04 -11.69
N ILE A 150 -14.07 -20.95 -11.87
CA ILE A 150 -13.77 -19.66 -11.24
C ILE A 150 -13.89 -19.69 -9.71
N TYR A 151 -14.79 -20.51 -9.17
CA TYR A 151 -14.94 -20.68 -7.71
C TYR A 151 -13.75 -21.41 -7.09
N GLU A 152 -13.16 -22.38 -7.78
CA GLU A 152 -11.93 -23.03 -7.32
C GLU A 152 -10.76 -22.03 -7.33
N MET A 153 -10.71 -21.13 -8.32
CA MET A 153 -9.74 -20.02 -8.31
C MET A 153 -9.96 -19.06 -7.13
N GLU A 154 -11.21 -18.85 -6.71
CA GLU A 154 -11.53 -18.07 -5.51
C GLU A 154 -10.96 -18.74 -4.25
N GLU A 155 -11.15 -20.05 -4.11
CA GLU A 155 -10.62 -20.82 -2.98
C GLU A 155 -9.08 -20.85 -2.95
N GLU A 156 -8.43 -21.04 -4.10
CA GLU A 156 -6.97 -21.00 -4.20
C GLU A 156 -6.42 -19.62 -3.81
N LEU A 157 -7.08 -18.55 -4.27
CA LEU A 157 -6.71 -17.19 -3.89
C LEU A 157 -6.89 -16.94 -2.39
N GLU A 158 -7.93 -17.50 -1.75
CA GLU A 158 -8.07 -17.44 -0.30
C GLU A 158 -6.97 -18.20 0.45
N LYS A 159 -6.54 -19.37 -0.04
CA LYS A 159 -5.42 -20.11 0.56
C LYS A 159 -4.12 -19.32 0.51
N ILE A 160 -3.87 -18.63 -0.61
CA ILE A 160 -2.71 -17.74 -0.79
C ILE A 160 -2.76 -16.58 0.21
N ILE A 161 -3.93 -15.96 0.40
CA ILE A 161 -4.10 -14.86 1.36
C ILE A 161 -3.85 -15.35 2.79
N LYS A 162 -4.44 -16.49 3.17
CA LYS A 162 -4.31 -17.07 4.52
C LYS A 162 -2.86 -17.46 4.84
N SER A 163 -2.15 -18.07 3.89
CA SER A 163 -0.76 -18.47 4.07
C SER A 163 0.15 -17.27 4.36
N GLN A 164 -0.09 -16.14 3.70
CA GLN A 164 0.65 -14.89 3.93
C GLN A 164 0.25 -14.18 5.24
N GLN A 165 -1.00 -14.28 5.67
CA GLN A 165 -1.48 -13.66 6.92
C GLN A 165 -0.96 -14.37 8.18
N THR A 166 -0.69 -15.68 8.12
CA THR A 166 -0.24 -16.47 9.29
C THR A 166 1.15 -16.06 9.78
N THR A 167 1.93 -15.35 8.96
CA THR A 167 3.30 -14.92 9.29
C THR A 167 3.37 -13.61 10.10
N GLN A 168 2.24 -12.93 10.35
CA GLN A 168 2.18 -11.66 11.11
C GLN A 168 1.35 -11.81 12.39
N GLU A 169 1.79 -12.62 13.37
CA GLU A 169 1.17 -12.56 14.71
C GLU A 169 1.69 -11.32 15.46
N VAL A 170 0.77 -10.43 15.82
CA VAL A 170 1.00 -9.26 16.67
C VAL A 170 1.45 -9.75 18.04
N GLU A 171 2.72 -9.59 18.34
CA GLU A 171 3.22 -9.88 19.67
C GLU A 171 2.48 -8.95 20.66
N LYS A 172 1.98 -9.49 21.78
CA LYS A 172 1.24 -8.73 22.81
C LYS A 172 1.96 -8.83 24.15
N ILE A 173 2.08 -7.70 24.85
CA ILE A 173 2.63 -7.63 26.20
C ILE A 173 1.72 -8.38 27.18
N VAL A 174 2.17 -9.54 27.67
CA VAL A 174 1.36 -10.37 28.58
C VAL A 174 1.64 -10.04 30.06
N GLY A 175 2.81 -9.51 30.40
CA GLY A 175 3.13 -9.10 31.77
C GLY A 175 4.53 -8.52 31.96
N VAL A 176 4.76 -7.85 33.09
CA VAL A 176 6.03 -7.20 33.44
C VAL A 176 6.48 -7.70 34.81
N ALA A 177 7.74 -8.06 34.94
CA ALA A 177 8.33 -8.48 36.22
C ALA A 177 9.59 -7.67 36.54
N GLN A 178 9.83 -7.43 37.83
CA GLN A 178 11.04 -6.77 38.31
C GLN A 178 11.89 -7.73 39.12
N VAL A 179 13.17 -7.82 38.76
CA VAL A 179 14.14 -8.64 39.49
C VAL A 179 14.48 -7.94 40.80
N LYS A 180 14.17 -8.58 41.92
CA LYS A 180 14.54 -8.10 43.26
C LYS A 180 15.88 -8.68 43.68
N GLU A 181 16.02 -10.00 43.57
CA GLU A 181 17.17 -10.75 44.06
C GLU A 181 17.56 -11.85 43.08
N ILE A 182 18.79 -12.36 43.22
CA ILE A 182 19.33 -13.41 42.37
C ILE A 182 19.82 -14.53 43.28
N PHE A 183 19.36 -15.73 43.00
CA PHE A 183 19.76 -16.93 43.72
C PHE A 183 20.60 -17.80 42.80
N TYR A 184 21.69 -18.37 43.31
CA TYR A 184 22.50 -19.32 42.56
C TYR A 184 22.21 -20.75 43.02
N TYR A 185 22.00 -21.66 42.07
CA TYR A 185 21.88 -23.08 42.37
C TYR A 185 22.71 -23.91 41.38
N SER A 186 23.62 -24.73 41.89
CA SER A 186 24.66 -25.43 41.12
C SER A 186 24.16 -26.27 39.94
N LYS A 187 22.95 -26.83 40.01
CA LYS A 187 22.37 -27.66 38.92
C LYS A 187 21.61 -26.86 37.86
N ILE A 188 21.16 -25.65 38.18
CA ILE A 188 20.19 -24.89 37.36
C ILE A 188 20.81 -23.59 36.83
N GLY A 189 21.73 -22.98 37.57
CA GLY A 189 22.37 -21.70 37.27
C GLY A 189 21.83 -20.57 38.13
N ASN A 190 21.89 -19.34 37.60
CA ASN A 190 21.31 -18.16 38.25
C ASN A 190 19.80 -18.13 38.07
N ILE A 191 19.08 -17.95 39.17
CA ILE A 191 17.62 -17.87 39.28
C ILE A 191 17.28 -16.43 39.65
N ALA A 192 16.50 -15.75 38.81
CA ALA A 192 16.03 -14.40 39.09
C ALA A 192 14.79 -14.44 39.98
N GLY A 193 14.91 -14.01 41.23
CA GLY A 193 13.80 -13.76 42.14
C GLY A 193 13.08 -12.47 41.74
N CYS A 194 11.90 -12.62 41.14
CA CYS A 194 11.15 -11.55 40.53
C CYS A 194 9.80 -11.33 41.21
N GLN A 195 9.32 -10.09 41.20
CA GLN A 195 7.93 -9.78 41.50
C GLN A 195 7.22 -9.33 40.22
N VAL A 196 6.06 -9.93 39.94
CA VAL A 196 5.24 -9.53 38.79
C VAL A 196 4.58 -8.18 39.11
N ILE A 197 4.91 -7.14 38.35
CA ILE A 197 4.34 -5.80 38.51
C ILE A 197 2.96 -5.73 37.87
N SER A 198 2.80 -6.32 36.69
CA SER A 198 1.56 -6.28 35.93
C SER A 198 1.41 -7.50 35.02
N GLY A 199 0.16 -7.87 34.72
CA GLY A 199 -0.16 -8.96 33.80
C GLY A 199 0.00 -10.36 34.39
N ASN A 200 0.19 -11.35 33.51
CA ASN A 200 0.33 -12.76 33.88
C ASN A 200 1.47 -13.40 33.08
N ILE A 201 2.50 -13.90 33.77
CA ILE A 201 3.68 -14.50 33.14
C ILE A 201 3.51 -16.01 33.12
N SER A 202 3.38 -16.61 31.95
CA SER A 202 3.33 -18.06 31.78
C SER A 202 4.72 -18.61 31.44
N ARG A 203 4.99 -19.87 31.83
CA ARG A 203 6.27 -20.56 31.57
C ARG A 203 6.61 -20.65 30.08
N ASN A 204 5.60 -20.66 29.20
CA ASN A 204 5.80 -20.76 27.76
C ASN A 204 5.99 -19.40 27.08
N ASN A 205 6.01 -18.30 27.83
CA ASN A 205 6.15 -16.97 27.26
C ASN A 205 7.61 -16.68 26.86
N PHE A 206 7.75 -15.95 25.76
CA PHE A 206 9.00 -15.31 25.38
C PHE A 206 9.24 -14.09 26.27
N VAL A 207 10.49 -13.82 26.65
CA VAL A 207 10.83 -12.73 27.57
C VAL A 207 12.03 -11.91 27.12
N ARG A 208 12.06 -10.65 27.55
CA ARG A 208 13.18 -9.73 27.33
C ARG A 208 13.60 -9.09 28.65
N VAL A 209 14.90 -9.02 28.87
CA VAL A 209 15.50 -8.54 30.12
C VAL A 209 16.17 -7.20 29.84
N PHE A 210 15.81 -6.19 30.64
CA PHE A 210 16.37 -4.85 30.53
C PHE A 210 17.13 -4.46 31.80
N HIS A 211 18.23 -3.75 31.60
CA HIS A 211 18.99 -3.08 32.65
C HIS A 211 19.15 -1.62 32.27
N GLN A 212 18.69 -0.70 33.13
CA GLN A 212 18.75 0.74 32.86
C GLN A 212 18.23 1.10 31.45
N GLU A 213 17.06 0.53 31.09
CA GLU A 213 16.40 0.74 29.78
C GLU A 213 17.15 0.19 28.56
N LYS A 214 18.31 -0.43 28.75
CA LYS A 214 19.02 -1.19 27.71
C LYS A 214 18.65 -2.67 27.79
N GLU A 215 18.25 -3.24 26.65
CA GLU A 215 18.02 -4.67 26.52
C GLU A 215 19.35 -5.43 26.67
N VAL A 216 19.36 -6.41 27.55
CA VAL A 216 20.53 -7.22 27.86
C VAL A 216 20.38 -8.65 27.35
N PHE A 217 19.14 -9.14 27.22
CA PHE A 217 18.88 -10.50 26.80
C PHE A 217 17.43 -10.71 26.34
N THR A 218 17.27 -11.64 25.39
CA THR A 218 15.97 -12.02 24.82
C THR A 218 15.93 -13.53 24.59
N GLY A 219 14.86 -14.18 25.02
CA GLY A 219 14.75 -15.64 24.92
C GLY A 219 13.58 -16.25 25.69
N ASN A 220 13.58 -17.58 25.76
CA ASN A 220 12.52 -18.36 26.42
C ASN A 220 12.79 -18.60 27.91
N ILE A 221 11.71 -18.72 28.69
CA ILE A 221 11.77 -19.17 30.08
C ILE A 221 12.05 -20.68 30.13
N ARG A 222 13.10 -21.08 30.87
CA ARG A 222 13.44 -22.48 31.12
C ARG A 222 12.57 -23.08 32.24
N SER A 223 12.43 -22.33 33.34
CA SER A 223 11.57 -22.70 34.47
C SER A 223 10.97 -21.48 35.15
N LEU A 224 9.77 -21.68 35.69
CA LEU A 224 9.01 -20.69 36.45
C LEU A 224 8.58 -21.36 37.76
N GLN A 225 9.02 -20.80 38.88
CA GLN A 225 8.79 -21.37 40.21
C GLN A 225 8.20 -20.33 41.17
N SER A 226 7.42 -20.75 42.14
CA SER A 226 7.03 -19.92 43.30
C SER A 226 7.23 -20.75 44.55
N ASN A 227 7.97 -20.23 45.54
CA ASN A 227 8.28 -20.93 46.79
C ASN A 227 8.80 -22.37 46.59
N LYS A 228 9.70 -22.56 45.60
CA LYS A 228 10.33 -23.85 45.20
C LYS A 228 9.37 -24.85 44.53
N VAL A 229 8.17 -24.45 44.16
CA VAL A 229 7.19 -25.27 43.41
C VAL A 229 7.11 -24.76 41.97
N ASP A 230 7.15 -25.67 40.99
CA ASP A 230 6.94 -25.33 39.58
C ASP A 230 5.50 -24.87 39.35
N ILE A 231 5.34 -23.71 38.71
CA ILE A 231 4.05 -23.12 38.40
C ILE A 231 3.89 -22.91 36.89
N LYS A 232 2.65 -23.00 36.40
CA LYS A 232 2.36 -22.74 34.98
C LYS A 232 2.37 -21.24 34.66
N ALA A 233 1.86 -20.41 35.59
CA ALA A 233 1.82 -18.97 35.41
C ALA A 233 1.85 -18.20 36.74
N ALA A 234 2.37 -16.97 36.72
CA ALA A 234 2.48 -16.05 37.83
C ALA A 234 1.71 -14.75 37.52
N ALA A 235 0.67 -14.48 38.31
CA ALA A 235 -0.14 -13.28 38.17
C ALA A 235 0.49 -12.07 38.88
N SER A 236 0.06 -10.87 38.48
CA SER A 236 0.41 -9.58 39.09
C SER A 236 0.39 -9.61 40.61
N GLY A 237 1.42 -9.03 41.23
CA GLY A 237 1.61 -8.94 42.67
C GLY A 237 2.30 -10.15 43.31
N LYS A 238 2.36 -11.30 42.63
CA LYS A 238 3.03 -12.50 43.17
C LYS A 238 4.53 -12.51 42.89
N GLU A 239 5.26 -13.19 43.77
CA GLU A 239 6.69 -13.44 43.62
C GLU A 239 6.94 -14.79 42.93
N CYS A 240 7.86 -14.79 41.98
CA CYS A 240 8.25 -15.96 41.22
C CYS A 240 9.76 -15.97 40.94
N GLY A 241 10.35 -17.16 40.92
CA GLY A 241 11.68 -17.41 40.40
C GLY A 241 11.61 -17.72 38.91
N ILE A 242 12.34 -16.96 38.10
CA ILE A 242 12.43 -17.14 36.65
C ILE A 242 13.85 -17.60 36.30
N VAL A 243 13.96 -18.68 35.55
CA VAL A 243 15.23 -19.13 34.94
C VAL A 243 15.11 -19.03 33.44
N LEU A 244 16.09 -18.39 32.79
CA LEU A 244 16.10 -18.18 31.36
C LEU A 244 16.99 -19.18 30.63
N LYS A 245 16.59 -19.57 29.43
CA LYS A 245 17.38 -20.50 28.61
C LYS A 245 18.54 -19.74 27.98
N GLY A 246 19.77 -20.06 28.38
CA GLY A 246 20.99 -19.48 27.80
C GLY A 246 21.42 -18.12 28.37
N PHE A 247 20.85 -17.68 29.50
CA PHE A 247 21.22 -16.42 30.16
C PHE A 247 21.44 -16.61 31.65
N ASN A 248 22.62 -16.19 32.12
CA ASN A 248 23.03 -16.28 33.52
C ASN A 248 23.39 -14.92 34.14
N ASP A 249 23.59 -13.85 33.37
CA ASP A 249 24.09 -12.58 33.89
C ASP A 249 22.96 -11.67 34.43
N PHE A 250 22.33 -12.08 35.53
CA PHE A 250 21.37 -11.23 36.24
C PHE A 250 22.11 -10.21 37.12
N GLN A 251 21.58 -8.99 37.21
CA GLN A 251 22.01 -8.00 38.21
C GLN A 251 20.79 -7.42 38.95
N PRO A 252 20.92 -6.99 40.21
CA PRO A 252 19.86 -6.30 40.94
C PRO A 252 19.41 -5.03 40.21
N ARG A 253 18.13 -4.65 40.32
CA ARG A 253 17.48 -3.50 39.62
C ARG A 253 17.22 -3.68 38.11
N LYS A 254 17.32 -4.90 37.57
CA LYS A 254 16.86 -5.20 36.19
C LYS A 254 15.32 -5.28 36.13
N ARG A 255 14.72 -4.71 35.07
CA ARG A 255 13.28 -4.82 34.77
C ARG A 255 13.13 -5.78 33.59
N ILE A 256 12.25 -6.76 33.70
CA ILE A 256 11.91 -7.69 32.63
C ILE A 256 10.64 -7.17 31.98
N PHE A 257 10.78 -6.65 30.76
CA PHE A 257 9.66 -6.22 29.94
C PHE A 257 9.35 -7.35 28.97
N VAL A 258 8.09 -7.78 28.90
CA VAL A 258 7.65 -8.73 27.88
C VAL A 258 6.99 -7.92 26.80
N ASN A 259 7.76 -7.32 25.89
CA ASN A 259 7.24 -6.38 24.90
C ASN A 259 7.66 -6.69 23.48
N SER A 260 6.82 -6.14 22.58
CA SER A 260 6.32 -6.84 21.42
C SER A 260 6.13 -5.95 20.18
N GLU A 261 6.26 -4.62 20.35
CA GLU A 261 6.04 -3.64 19.25
C GLU A 261 7.21 -2.68 19.03
N GLN A 262 8.01 -2.37 20.06
CA GLN A 262 9.16 -1.46 19.90
C GLN A 262 10.35 -2.10 19.16
N ASP A 263 10.30 -3.42 18.97
CA ASP A 263 11.31 -4.15 18.20
C ASP A 263 11.16 -3.93 16.72
N VAL A 264 9.95 -3.69 16.22
CA VAL A 264 9.73 -3.43 14.80
C VAL A 264 10.46 -2.14 14.37
N VAL A 265 10.38 -1.08 15.18
CA VAL A 265 11.05 0.20 14.86
C VAL A 265 12.57 0.10 15.01
N ARG A 266 13.07 -0.60 16.04
CA ARG A 266 14.53 -0.82 16.22
C ARG A 266 15.11 -1.79 15.20
N PHE A 267 14.40 -2.86 14.86
CA PHE A 267 14.79 -3.83 13.83
C PHE A 267 14.86 -3.17 12.46
N VAL A 268 13.84 -2.39 12.08
CA VAL A 268 13.85 -1.62 10.82
C VAL A 268 15.00 -0.60 10.78
N ASN A 269 15.32 0.04 11.91
CA ASN A 269 16.47 0.95 11.98
C ASN A 269 17.83 0.23 11.90
N ASN A 270 17.95 -0.95 12.49
CA ASN A 270 19.16 -1.77 12.41
C ASN A 270 19.35 -2.32 10.99
N LEU A 271 18.27 -2.78 10.34
CA LEU A 271 18.29 -3.22 8.94
C LEU A 271 18.64 -2.07 7.98
N ALA A 272 18.19 -0.84 8.26
CA ALA A 272 18.61 0.35 7.50
C ALA A 272 20.09 0.69 7.72
N ALA A 273 20.61 0.54 8.94
CA ALA A 273 22.03 0.72 9.23
C ALA A 273 22.92 -0.34 8.58
N GLU A 274 22.38 -1.54 8.36
CA GLU A 274 23.03 -2.66 7.64
C GLU A 274 22.82 -2.60 6.12
N ASN A 275 22.20 -1.53 5.57
CA ASN A 275 21.84 -1.36 4.15
C ASN A 275 20.92 -2.45 3.56
N ILE A 276 20.20 -3.19 4.40
CA ILE A 276 19.23 -4.22 3.98
C ILE A 276 17.89 -3.58 3.61
N VAL A 277 17.51 -2.49 4.28
CA VAL A 277 16.30 -1.69 4.02
C VAL A 277 16.70 -0.31 3.53
N GLU A 278 16.02 0.23 2.52
CA GLU A 278 16.34 1.59 2.08
C GLU A 278 15.99 2.62 3.16
N ASN A 279 16.85 3.63 3.34
CA ASN A 279 16.61 4.72 4.30
C ASN A 279 15.26 5.45 4.12
N LYS A 280 14.67 5.38 2.92
CA LYS A 280 13.32 5.91 2.66
C LYS A 280 12.23 5.03 3.26
N GLU A 281 12.36 3.71 3.19
CA GLU A 281 11.37 2.74 3.70
C GLU A 281 11.35 2.73 5.23
N ALA A 282 12.52 2.78 5.86
CA ALA A 282 12.62 2.91 7.31
C ALA A 282 11.96 4.20 7.84
N ARG A 283 12.09 5.30 7.09
CA ARG A 283 11.40 6.57 7.40
C ARG A 283 9.88 6.47 7.26
N LEU A 284 9.36 5.73 6.29
CA LEU A 284 7.92 5.52 6.13
C LEU A 284 7.32 4.74 7.31
N VAL A 285 8.03 3.70 7.76
CA VAL A 285 7.60 2.92 8.93
C VAL A 285 7.58 3.81 10.17
N GLN A 286 8.64 4.58 10.43
CA GLN A 286 8.66 5.54 11.54
C GLN A 286 7.57 6.60 11.43
N ALA A 287 7.35 7.15 10.24
CA ALA A 287 6.31 8.15 10.01
C ALA A 287 4.90 7.59 10.25
N ALA A 288 4.64 6.33 9.88
CA ALA A 288 3.37 5.65 10.16
C ALA A 288 3.11 5.49 11.66
N PHE A 289 4.13 5.11 12.45
CA PHE A 289 4.00 5.04 13.91
C PHE A 289 3.79 6.43 14.54
N ASN A 290 4.49 7.45 14.05
CA ASN A 290 4.37 8.81 14.58
C ASN A 290 3.09 9.53 14.11
N PHE A 291 2.46 9.07 13.02
CA PHE A 291 1.29 9.71 12.43
C PHE A 291 0.09 9.77 13.39
N ASP A 292 -0.06 8.74 14.24
CA ASP A 292 -1.11 8.67 15.26
C ASP A 292 -0.97 9.73 16.37
N GLU A 293 0.21 10.35 16.47
CA GLU A 293 0.51 11.43 17.42
C GLU A 293 0.48 12.83 16.78
N LEU A 294 0.47 12.91 15.44
CA LEU A 294 0.49 14.19 14.73
C LEU A 294 -0.87 14.90 14.78
N LYS A 295 -0.80 16.23 14.88
CA LYS A 295 -1.96 17.14 14.93
C LYS A 295 -2.06 17.95 13.65
N VAL A 296 -3.23 18.55 13.41
CA VAL A 296 -3.46 19.46 12.28
C VAL A 296 -2.45 20.62 12.25
N SER A 297 -2.06 21.12 13.43
CA SER A 297 -1.10 22.21 13.59
C SER A 297 0.24 22.00 12.89
N SER A 298 0.70 20.77 12.72
CA SER A 298 2.01 20.49 12.12
C SER A 298 2.00 20.44 10.59
N VAL A 299 0.82 20.40 9.96
CA VAL A 299 0.68 20.04 8.53
C VAL A 299 -0.16 21.03 7.72
N PHE A 300 -1.07 21.80 8.33
CA PHE A 300 -1.98 22.67 7.58
C PHE A 300 -1.27 23.81 6.82
N THR A 301 -1.91 24.29 5.75
CA THR A 301 -1.47 25.47 5.00
C THR A 301 -2.07 26.73 5.62
N PRO A 302 -1.25 27.66 6.14
CA PRO A 302 -1.74 28.88 6.78
C PRO A 302 -2.40 29.81 5.76
N LEU A 303 -3.38 30.59 6.21
CA LEU A 303 -4.19 31.49 5.38
C LEU A 303 -3.35 32.41 4.47
N SER A 304 -2.21 32.88 4.95
CA SER A 304 -1.29 33.74 4.20
C SER A 304 -0.69 33.09 2.94
N ARG A 305 -0.73 31.76 2.85
CA ARG A 305 -0.22 30.98 1.72
C ARG A 305 -1.35 30.39 0.86
N VAL A 306 -2.60 30.64 1.23
CA VAL A 306 -3.76 30.15 0.48
C VAL A 306 -4.10 31.16 -0.62
N VAL A 307 -4.07 30.69 -1.87
CA VAL A 307 -4.52 31.47 -3.03
C VAL A 307 -5.99 31.15 -3.29
N PHE A 308 -6.84 32.14 -3.11
CA PHE A 308 -8.27 32.03 -3.38
C PHE A 308 -8.58 32.48 -4.81
N LEU A 309 -9.60 31.87 -5.41
CA LEU A 309 -10.23 32.40 -6.63
C LEU A 309 -11.53 33.10 -6.25
N ASN A 310 -11.80 34.24 -6.89
CA ASN A 310 -13.11 34.88 -6.81
C ASN A 310 -14.10 34.16 -7.76
N LYS A 311 -15.40 34.23 -7.49
CA LYS A 311 -16.44 33.66 -8.35
C LYS A 311 -16.39 34.21 -9.78
N ASP A 312 -16.13 35.51 -9.90
CA ASP A 312 -16.12 36.22 -11.18
C ASP A 312 -14.78 36.09 -11.93
N THR A 313 -13.84 35.29 -11.40
CA THR A 313 -12.54 35.08 -12.02
C THR A 313 -12.73 34.42 -13.38
N THR A 314 -12.27 35.09 -14.43
CA THR A 314 -12.35 34.56 -15.79
C THR A 314 -11.44 33.36 -15.96
N TRP A 315 -11.74 32.50 -16.95
CA TRP A 315 -10.90 31.33 -17.24
C TRP A 315 -9.44 31.68 -17.53
N GLU A 316 -9.19 32.81 -18.21
CA GLU A 316 -7.83 33.29 -18.50
C GLU A 316 -7.07 33.67 -17.22
N GLU A 317 -7.74 34.31 -16.27
CA GLU A 317 -7.16 34.63 -14.96
C GLU A 317 -6.89 33.37 -14.15
N VAL A 318 -7.78 32.37 -14.19
CA VAL A 318 -7.55 31.05 -13.57
C VAL A 318 -6.30 30.39 -14.18
N GLN A 319 -6.11 30.46 -15.50
CA GLN A 319 -4.91 29.94 -16.15
C GLN A 319 -3.64 30.70 -15.72
N LYS A 320 -3.69 32.03 -15.60
CA LYS A 320 -2.58 32.86 -15.10
C LYS A 320 -2.23 32.54 -13.64
N ILE A 321 -3.24 32.36 -12.79
CA ILE A 321 -3.05 31.99 -11.38
C ILE A 321 -2.48 30.58 -11.29
N HIS A 322 -2.99 29.63 -12.08
CA HIS A 322 -2.48 28.26 -12.09
C HIS A 322 -1.03 28.16 -12.57
N THR A 323 -0.66 28.92 -13.60
CA THR A 323 0.72 28.99 -14.10
C THR A 323 1.68 29.71 -13.16
N ARG A 324 1.18 30.58 -12.27
CA ARG A 324 2.01 31.28 -11.29
C ARG A 324 2.22 30.49 -9.99
N HIS A 325 1.19 29.79 -9.52
CA HIS A 325 1.18 29.17 -8.19
C HIS A 325 1.18 27.64 -8.22
N PHE A 326 0.86 27.03 -9.36
CA PHE A 326 0.87 25.58 -9.59
C PHE A 326 0.05 24.73 -8.61
N PHE A 327 -0.78 25.32 -7.75
CA PHE A 327 -1.62 24.55 -6.85
C PHE A 327 -2.61 23.68 -7.61
N THR A 328 -2.82 22.46 -7.10
CA THR A 328 -3.74 21.47 -7.67
C THR A 328 -5.20 21.84 -7.44
N ARG A 329 -5.49 22.59 -6.37
CA ARG A 329 -6.83 22.97 -5.92
C ARG A 329 -6.79 24.40 -5.37
N TYR A 330 -7.81 25.18 -5.71
CA TYR A 330 -7.97 26.54 -5.21
C TYR A 330 -9.32 26.63 -4.49
N PRO A 331 -9.35 27.07 -3.21
CA PRO A 331 -10.61 27.40 -2.59
C PRO A 331 -11.23 28.60 -3.32
N ILE A 332 -12.48 28.46 -3.73
CA ILE A 332 -13.24 29.56 -4.32
C ILE A 332 -14.06 30.19 -3.22
N LEU A 333 -13.92 31.50 -3.11
CA LEU A 333 -14.74 32.30 -2.22
C LEU A 333 -16.08 32.53 -2.92
N ASP A 334 -17.05 31.67 -2.65
CA ASP A 334 -18.45 31.94 -2.99
C ASP A 334 -19.40 31.15 -2.10
N GLN A 335 -20.62 31.64 -1.90
CA GLN A 335 -21.68 30.81 -1.33
C GLN A 335 -22.02 29.69 -2.32
N LYS A 336 -21.29 28.57 -2.20
CA LYS A 336 -21.73 27.16 -2.27
C LYS A 336 -20.94 26.20 -3.19
N LYS A 337 -20.10 26.58 -4.17
CA LYS A 337 -19.64 25.59 -5.19
C LYS A 337 -18.32 25.93 -5.97
N VAL A 338 -17.42 24.95 -6.18
CA VAL A 338 -16.08 25.08 -6.83
C VAL A 338 -15.79 24.04 -7.94
N PRO A 339 -15.24 24.39 -9.12
CA PRO A 339 -14.66 23.47 -10.12
C PRO A 339 -13.31 22.83 -9.74
N THR A 340 -13.07 21.57 -10.12
CA THR A 340 -11.74 20.92 -10.03
C THR A 340 -11.28 20.27 -11.35
N LYS A 341 -9.96 20.01 -11.43
CA LYS A 341 -9.08 19.80 -12.60
C LYS A 341 -9.40 18.62 -13.55
N ASN A 342 -10.52 17.92 -13.42
CA ASN A 342 -10.76 16.68 -14.18
C ASN A 342 -12.13 16.63 -14.87
N THR A 343 -12.46 17.63 -15.68
CA THR A 343 -13.69 17.60 -16.46
C THR A 343 -13.52 18.22 -17.84
N ARG A 344 -13.48 17.36 -18.88
CA ARG A 344 -13.78 17.77 -20.28
C ARG A 344 -15.28 18.09 -20.49
N ARG A 345 -16.11 18.08 -19.43
CA ARG A 345 -17.55 18.41 -19.40
C ARG A 345 -17.89 19.06 -18.06
N SER A 346 -18.56 20.22 -18.07
CA SER A 346 -19.14 20.99 -16.94
C SER A 346 -18.65 20.66 -15.50
N PRO A 347 -18.11 21.62 -14.75
CA PRO A 347 -17.45 21.37 -13.48
C PRO A 347 -18.38 20.76 -12.42
N SER A 348 -17.98 19.62 -11.85
CA SER A 348 -18.61 19.08 -10.65
C SER A 348 -18.10 19.83 -9.42
N THR A 349 -19.04 20.19 -8.56
CA THR A 349 -18.77 21.00 -7.37
C THR A 349 -18.66 20.11 -6.14
N GLU A 350 -17.43 19.85 -5.69
CA GLU A 350 -17.20 19.22 -4.39
C GLU A 350 -17.51 20.27 -3.29
N GLN A 351 -18.45 19.97 -2.40
CA GLN A 351 -18.73 20.80 -1.22
C GLN A 351 -17.52 20.75 -0.27
N VAL A 352 -17.12 21.89 0.30
CA VAL A 352 -16.18 21.90 1.42
C VAL A 352 -16.96 21.47 2.67
N VAL A 353 -16.74 20.25 3.16
CA VAL A 353 -17.60 19.66 4.23
C VAL A 353 -16.90 19.59 5.61
N GLY A 354 -15.62 19.95 5.73
CA GLY A 354 -14.90 19.83 7.00
C GLY A 354 -14.43 21.15 7.60
N VAL A 355 -14.83 21.45 8.85
CA VAL A 355 -14.13 22.41 9.72
C VAL A 355 -13.45 21.60 10.83
N PHE A 356 -12.13 21.73 10.94
CA PHE A 356 -11.31 21.04 11.94
C PHE A 356 -10.61 22.04 12.84
N ASN A 357 -10.38 21.64 14.10
CA ASN A 357 -9.58 22.43 15.02
C ASN A 357 -8.08 22.15 14.81
N ILE A 358 -7.25 23.14 15.11
CA ILE A 358 -5.79 23.02 15.01
C ILE A 358 -5.21 21.91 15.90
N GLU A 359 -5.90 21.56 16.99
CA GLU A 359 -5.53 20.51 17.93
C GLU A 359 -6.04 19.11 17.56
N ASP A 360 -6.86 18.98 16.51
CA ASP A 360 -7.36 17.68 16.08
C ASP A 360 -6.22 16.79 15.59
N LYS A 361 -6.29 15.49 15.91
CA LYS A 361 -5.34 14.50 15.43
C LYS A 361 -5.56 14.18 13.93
N LEU A 362 -4.47 13.96 13.19
CA LEU A 362 -4.51 13.74 11.75
C LEU A 362 -5.24 12.46 11.34
N ASP A 363 -5.20 11.41 12.15
CA ASP A 363 -5.93 10.14 11.95
C ASP A 363 -7.45 10.38 11.81
N LYS A 364 -8.03 11.19 12.71
CA LYS A 364 -9.44 11.55 12.72
C LYS A 364 -9.81 12.43 11.54
N VAL A 365 -8.94 13.37 11.18
CA VAL A 365 -9.13 14.23 10.01
C VAL A 365 -9.10 13.42 8.72
N LEU A 366 -8.13 12.51 8.58
CA LEU A 366 -7.98 11.61 7.44
C LEU A 366 -9.21 10.71 7.28
N ALA A 367 -9.66 10.08 8.37
CA ALA A 367 -10.85 9.23 8.36
C ALA A 367 -12.09 10.02 7.90
N LYS A 368 -12.33 11.21 8.46
CA LYS A 368 -13.46 12.06 8.08
C LYS A 368 -13.40 12.54 6.63
N LEU A 369 -12.23 12.95 6.15
CA LEU A 369 -12.05 13.36 4.74
C LEU A 369 -12.32 12.19 3.78
N ARG A 370 -11.87 10.97 4.13
CA ARG A 370 -12.15 9.75 3.34
C ARG A 370 -13.65 9.42 3.32
N THR A 371 -14.31 9.39 4.48
CA THR A 371 -15.74 9.07 4.58
C THR A 371 -16.61 10.10 3.85
N ALA A 372 -16.25 11.39 3.93
CA ALA A 372 -16.96 12.46 3.25
C ALA A 372 -16.58 12.61 1.77
N ASN A 373 -15.66 11.77 1.25
CA ASN A 373 -15.07 11.89 -0.09
C ASN A 373 -14.57 13.31 -0.41
N CYS A 374 -14.02 13.99 0.58
CA CYS A 374 -13.56 15.37 0.50
C CYS A 374 -12.03 15.42 0.44
N ARG A 375 -11.48 16.32 -0.38
CA ARG A 375 -10.03 16.45 -0.58
C ARG A 375 -9.40 17.68 0.07
N LEU A 376 -10.23 18.58 0.61
CA LEU A 376 -9.83 19.84 1.26
C LEU A 376 -10.79 20.13 2.41
N ALA A 377 -10.26 20.65 3.51
CA ALA A 377 -11.03 21.13 4.65
C ALA A 377 -10.44 22.42 5.24
N PHE A 378 -11.28 23.13 6.00
CA PHE A 378 -10.90 24.34 6.70
C PHE A 378 -10.36 24.04 8.09
N VAL A 379 -9.31 24.78 8.47
CA VAL A 379 -8.72 24.73 9.80
C VAL A 379 -9.06 26.01 10.54
N CYS A 380 -9.63 25.86 11.73
CA CYS A 380 -10.05 26.95 12.59
C CYS A 380 -9.44 26.80 13.99
N GLU A 381 -9.36 27.92 14.69
CA GLU A 381 -9.14 27.96 16.14
C GLU A 381 -10.27 28.81 16.74
N GLY A 382 -11.21 28.15 17.40
CA GLY A 382 -12.46 28.79 17.83
C GLY A 382 -13.27 29.32 16.64
N LYS A 383 -13.47 30.64 16.59
CA LYS A 383 -14.21 31.32 15.48
C LYS A 383 -13.29 31.87 14.39
N LYS A 384 -11.97 31.75 14.54
CA LYS A 384 -10.99 32.32 13.61
C LYS A 384 -10.57 31.29 12.57
N PHE A 385 -10.66 31.67 11.31
CA PHE A 385 -10.15 30.87 10.21
C PHE A 385 -8.63 31.00 10.11
N LEU A 386 -7.91 29.87 10.21
CA LEU A 386 -6.45 29.85 10.22
C LEU A 386 -5.85 29.39 8.89
N GLY A 387 -6.56 28.58 8.11
CA GLY A 387 -6.05 28.07 6.84
C GLY A 387 -6.78 26.83 6.34
N VAL A 388 -6.15 26.11 5.43
CA VAL A 388 -6.71 24.90 4.83
C VAL A 388 -5.82 23.71 5.08
N ILE A 389 -6.41 22.53 5.19
CA ILE A 389 -5.69 21.26 5.18
C ILE A 389 -6.22 20.40 4.04
N THR A 390 -5.33 19.85 3.24
CA THR A 390 -5.68 18.96 2.14
C THR A 390 -5.30 17.53 2.45
N LEU A 391 -5.94 16.59 1.76
CA LEU A 391 -5.56 15.17 1.83
C LEU A 391 -4.08 14.97 1.45
N GLN A 392 -3.55 15.80 0.54
CA GLN A 392 -2.15 15.75 0.12
C GLN A 392 -1.20 16.20 1.24
N ASP A 393 -1.59 17.21 2.03
CA ASP A 393 -0.79 17.65 3.18
C ASP A 393 -0.70 16.52 4.22
N ILE A 394 -1.84 15.89 4.52
CA ILE A 394 -1.92 14.77 5.47
C ILE A 394 -1.10 13.57 4.99
N LEU A 395 -1.23 13.18 3.72
CA LEU A 395 -0.42 12.12 3.14
C LEU A 395 1.07 12.50 3.06
N GLY A 396 1.37 13.79 2.88
CA GLY A 396 2.73 14.31 2.92
C GLY A 396 3.41 14.12 4.28
N ALA A 397 2.64 14.11 5.37
CA ALA A 397 3.15 13.80 6.71
C ALA A 397 3.55 12.33 6.87
N LEU A 398 2.88 11.41 6.16
CA LEU A 398 3.18 9.98 6.15
C LEU A 398 4.34 9.62 5.20
N VAL A 399 4.29 10.15 3.98
CA VAL A 399 5.13 9.67 2.87
C VAL A 399 6.28 10.64 2.55
N GLY A 400 6.35 11.79 3.22
CA GLY A 400 7.24 12.89 2.87
C GLY A 400 6.69 13.73 1.71
N LYS A 401 7.49 14.70 1.20
CA LYS A 401 7.05 15.59 0.10
C LYS A 401 6.63 14.78 -1.13
N ILE A 402 5.33 14.72 -1.38
CA ILE A 402 4.74 14.15 -2.59
C ILE A 402 4.97 15.15 -3.72
N LYS A 403 5.91 14.84 -4.62
CA LYS A 403 6.15 15.61 -5.84
C LYS A 403 5.31 15.02 -6.96
N ASP A 404 4.53 15.84 -7.64
CA ASP A 404 3.80 15.44 -8.84
C ASP A 404 4.78 15.34 -10.03
N GLU A 405 4.45 14.59 -11.08
CA GLU A 405 5.27 14.49 -12.30
C GLU A 405 5.52 15.87 -12.93
N ARG A 406 4.59 16.79 -12.73
CA ARG A 406 4.68 18.19 -13.16
C ARG A 406 5.67 19.02 -12.34
N ASP A 407 5.92 18.66 -11.08
CA ASP A 407 6.91 19.35 -10.24
C ASP A 407 8.35 19.07 -10.72
N ARG A 408 8.58 17.97 -11.45
CA ARG A 408 9.88 17.64 -12.07
C ARG A 408 10.15 18.44 -13.34
N LEU A 409 9.11 18.93 -14.02
CA LEU A 409 9.23 19.70 -15.27
C LEU A 409 9.53 21.19 -15.02
N LEU A 410 9.46 21.65 -13.76
CA LEU A 410 9.59 23.05 -13.37
C LEU A 410 10.91 23.73 -13.79
N PRO A 411 12.11 23.10 -13.66
CA PRO A 411 13.34 23.75 -14.12
C PRO A 411 13.40 23.93 -15.64
N ALA A 412 12.79 23.01 -16.41
CA ALA A 412 12.84 23.02 -17.87
C ALA A 412 11.82 23.97 -18.52
N LEU A 413 10.75 24.32 -17.81
CA LEU A 413 9.71 25.23 -18.31
C LEU A 413 10.02 26.71 -18.05
N ILE A 414 10.75 27.02 -16.98
CA ILE A 414 11.21 28.38 -16.68
C ILE A 414 12.23 28.86 -17.73
N ASP A 415 13.08 27.94 -18.23
CA ASP A 415 14.06 28.23 -19.29
C ASP A 415 13.44 28.56 -20.66
N TYR A 416 12.17 28.18 -20.86
CA TYR A 416 11.42 28.47 -22.10
C TYR A 416 10.60 29.76 -22.04
N SER A 417 10.28 30.29 -20.85
CA SER A 417 9.52 31.54 -20.72
C SER A 417 10.39 32.80 -20.80
N ASP A 418 11.71 32.68 -20.55
CA ASP A 418 12.65 33.81 -20.65
C ASP A 418 13.25 33.97 -22.08
N LYS A 419 12.78 33.16 -23.04
CA LYS A 419 13.07 33.32 -24.47
C LYS A 419 11.77 33.49 -25.26
N LYS A 420 11.10 34.62 -25.11
CA LYS A 420 10.21 35.18 -26.12
C LYS A 420 9.98 36.67 -25.95
#